data_AF-A0A954B9L9-F1
#
_entry.id   AF-A0A954B9L9-F1
#
_cell.length_a   1.000
_cell.length_b   1.000
_cell.length_c   1.000
_cell.angle_alpha   90.00
_cell.angle_beta   90.00
_cell.angle_gamma   90.00
#
_symmetry.space_group_name_H-M   'P 1'
#
loop_
_entity.id
_entity.type
_entity.pdbx_description
1 polymer ?
#
loop_
_entity_poly.entity_id
_entity_poly.type
_entity_poly.pdbx_seq_one_letter_code
_entity_poly.pdbx_strand_id
1 'polypeptide(L)'
;MIALGTVSMGAGMTINFVVVAPLAREAGLTEIEIAGILTFSSVLYTVFTPIWGRIADRVGRKRVMVFSLTAMGFANMAFLFALSAALAGLVTGLMAFLLLAFVRTLFGFLAPGLQPAAMAAMTDATTPATRAGGLGMLGAAMSLG
;
A
#
# COMPACT_ATOMS: atom_id res chain seq x y z
N MET A 1 -9.08 0.87 16.37
CA MET A 1 -9.06 1.35 14.96
C MET A 1 -7.67 1.37 14.36
N ILE A 2 -6.66 1.94 15.03
CA ILE A 2 -5.29 2.04 14.45
C ILE A 2 -4.71 0.64 14.15
N ALA A 3 -4.73 -0.28 15.11
CA ALA A 3 -4.23 -1.65 14.91
C ALA A 3 -4.93 -2.40 13.77
N LEU A 4 -6.27 -2.31 13.65
CA LEU A 4 -7.02 -2.90 12.55
C LEU A 4 -6.59 -2.33 11.19
N GLY A 5 -6.41 -1.01 11.09
CA GLY A 5 -5.90 -0.38 9.87
C GLY A 5 -4.50 -0.85 9.48
N THR A 6 -3.62 -1.07 10.47
CA THR A 6 -2.27 -1.58 10.24
C THR A 6 -2.25 -3.05 9.84
N VAL A 7 -3.13 -3.89 10.41
CA VAL A 7 -3.31 -5.30 9.98
C VAL A 7 -3.80 -5.36 8.53
N SER A 8 -4.82 -4.56 8.18
CA SER A 8 -5.32 -4.50 6.80
C SER A 8 -4.26 -4.02 5.81
N MET A 9 -3.37 -3.13 6.25
CA MET A 9 -2.20 -2.69 5.48
C MET A 9 -1.20 -3.81 5.26
N GLY A 10 -0.83 -4.55 6.33
CA GLY A 10 0.06 -5.71 6.25
C GLY A 10 -0.48 -6.74 5.25
N ALA A 11 -1.74 -7.16 5.45
CA ALA A 11 -2.40 -8.15 4.58
C ALA A 11 -2.47 -7.68 3.13
N GLY A 12 -2.87 -6.42 2.89
CA GLY A 12 -2.95 -5.86 1.54
C GLY A 12 -1.58 -5.77 0.85
N MET A 13 -0.53 -5.42 1.59
CA MET A 13 0.83 -5.33 1.04
C MET A 13 1.38 -6.72 0.73
N THR A 14 1.21 -7.68 1.65
CA THR A 14 1.67 -9.07 1.48
C THR A 14 0.95 -9.76 0.32
N ILE A 15 -0.38 -9.65 0.24
CA ILE A 15 -1.16 -10.24 -0.87
C ILE A 15 -0.71 -9.66 -2.21
N ASN A 16 -0.47 -8.35 -2.31
CA ASN A 16 0.05 -7.76 -3.55
C ASN A 16 1.43 -8.33 -3.90
N PHE A 17 2.39 -8.35 -2.97
CA PHE A 17 3.73 -8.84 -3.30
C PHE A 17 3.76 -10.32 -3.69
N VAL A 18 2.91 -11.16 -3.07
CA VAL A 18 2.85 -12.60 -3.36
C VAL A 18 2.10 -12.90 -4.66
N VAL A 19 1.00 -12.20 -4.94
CA VAL A 19 0.10 -12.53 -6.08
C VAL A 19 0.53 -11.80 -7.36
N VAL A 20 1.05 -10.57 -7.28
CA VAL A 20 1.39 -9.78 -8.48
C VAL A 20 2.48 -10.46 -9.33
N ALA A 21 3.54 -10.98 -8.71
CA ALA A 21 4.69 -11.54 -9.44
C ALA A 21 4.34 -12.79 -10.28
N PRO A 22 3.68 -13.83 -9.73
CA PRO A 22 3.28 -14.99 -10.53
C PRO A 22 2.20 -14.65 -11.56
N LEU A 23 1.21 -13.81 -11.23
CA LEU A 23 0.16 -13.50 -12.20
C LEU A 23 0.62 -12.56 -13.31
N ALA A 24 1.58 -11.67 -13.05
CA ALA A 24 2.19 -10.87 -14.10
C ALA A 24 2.98 -11.74 -15.09
N ARG A 25 3.63 -12.81 -14.61
CA ARG A 25 4.24 -13.83 -15.47
C ARG A 25 3.20 -14.58 -16.30
N GLU A 26 2.07 -14.96 -15.71
CA GLU A 26 0.96 -15.61 -16.45
C GLU A 26 0.33 -14.69 -17.49
N ALA A 27 0.32 -13.37 -17.26
CA ALA A 27 -0.13 -12.36 -18.22
C ALA A 27 0.85 -12.13 -19.40
N GLY A 28 1.98 -12.85 -19.43
CA GLY A 28 2.98 -12.77 -20.50
C GLY A 28 4.01 -11.65 -20.34
N LEU A 29 4.13 -11.06 -19.13
CA LEU A 29 5.09 -9.99 -18.85
C LEU A 29 6.49 -10.55 -18.60
N THR A 30 7.50 -9.82 -19.07
CA THR A 30 8.89 -10.21 -18.81
C THR A 30 9.28 -9.91 -17.36
N GLU A 31 10.22 -10.68 -16.83
CA GLU A 31 10.66 -10.56 -15.43
C GLU A 31 11.26 -9.17 -15.11
N ILE A 32 11.92 -8.56 -16.11
CA ILE A 32 12.51 -7.22 -16.03
C ILE A 32 11.43 -6.14 -15.91
N GLU A 33 10.35 -6.25 -16.69
CA GLU A 33 9.22 -5.32 -16.66
C GLU A 33 8.51 -5.34 -15.30
N ILE A 34 8.28 -6.53 -14.75
CA ILE A 34 7.67 -6.71 -13.42
C ILE A 34 8.58 -6.10 -12.34
N ALA A 35 9.87 -6.42 -12.38
CA ALA A 35 10.84 -5.86 -11.45
C ALA A 35 10.95 -4.33 -11.56
N GLY A 36 10.83 -3.79 -12.77
CA GLY A 36 10.82 -2.35 -13.05
C GLY A 36 9.62 -1.65 -12.40
N ILE A 37 8.40 -2.16 -12.60
CA ILE A 37 7.19 -1.59 -11.97
C ILE A 37 7.30 -1.63 -10.44
N LEU A 38 7.70 -2.78 -9.89
CA LEU A 38 7.77 -2.97 -8.43
C LEU A 38 8.81 -2.03 -7.82
N THR A 39 9.98 -1.92 -8.44
CA THR A 39 11.04 -1.00 -8.01
C THR A 39 10.57 0.45 -8.09
N PHE A 40 10.02 0.88 -9.23
CA PHE A 40 9.54 2.24 -9.43
C PHE A 40 8.44 2.63 -8.43
N SER A 41 7.48 1.73 -8.21
CA SER A 41 6.41 1.91 -7.23
C SER A 41 6.92 2.00 -5.80
N SER A 42 7.98 1.23 -5.47
CA SER A 42 8.61 1.26 -4.14
C SER A 42 9.40 2.54 -3.90
N VAL A 43 10.07 3.05 -4.93
CA VAL A 43 10.74 4.36 -4.90
C VAL A 43 9.71 5.47 -4.67
N LEU A 44 8.61 5.48 -5.43
CA LEU A 44 7.53 6.44 -5.22
C LEU A 44 6.96 6.35 -3.80
N TYR A 45 6.63 5.14 -3.34
CA TYR A 45 6.13 4.94 -1.98
C TYR A 45 7.08 5.54 -0.93
N THR A 46 8.38 5.29 -1.06
CA THR A 46 9.41 5.79 -0.14
C THR A 46 9.51 7.32 -0.18
N VAL A 47 9.48 7.92 -1.38
CA VAL A 47 9.57 9.38 -1.56
C VAL A 47 8.31 10.09 -1.06
N PHE A 48 7.13 9.51 -1.26
CA PHE A 48 5.85 10.11 -0.86
C PHE A 48 5.49 9.88 0.61
N THR A 49 6.11 8.90 1.29
CA THR A 49 5.95 8.66 2.73
C THR A 49 6.14 9.91 3.59
N PRO A 50 7.28 10.64 3.53
CA PRO A 50 7.47 11.85 4.34
C PRO A 50 6.54 13.00 3.95
N ILE A 51 6.13 13.07 2.67
CA ILE A 51 5.20 14.10 2.17
C ILE A 51 3.84 13.92 2.83
N TRP A 52 3.32 12.70 2.83
CA TRP A 52 2.05 12.39 3.48
C TRP A 52 2.10 12.54 5.00
N GLY A 53 3.26 12.30 5.63
CA GLY A 53 3.48 12.62 7.04
C GLY A 53 3.24 14.10 7.35
N ARG A 54 3.84 15.00 6.55
CA ARG A 54 3.60 16.46 6.70
C ARG A 54 2.16 16.88 6.39
N ILE A 55 1.52 16.23 5.42
CA ILE A 55 0.10 16.48 5.10
C ILE A 55 -0.79 16.03 6.26
N ALA A 56 -0.49 14.89 6.90
CA ALA A 56 -1.22 14.41 8.08
C ALA A 56 -1.14 15.40 9.24
N ASP A 57 0.01 16.02 9.45
CA ASP A 57 0.18 17.05 10.50
C ASP A 57 -0.62 18.33 10.21
N ARG A 58 -0.81 18.71 8.93
CA ARG A 58 -1.57 19.92 8.55
C ARG A 58 -3.08 19.71 8.44
N VAL A 59 -3.50 18.61 7.84
CA VAL A 59 -4.92 18.34 7.51
C VAL A 59 -5.65 17.61 8.65
N GLY A 60 -4.89 17.00 9.56
CA GLY A 60 -5.38 16.22 10.69
C GLY A 60 -5.14 14.72 10.47
N ARG A 61 -4.39 14.12 11.42
CA ARG A 61 -3.89 12.75 11.36
C ARG A 61 -4.97 11.70 11.11
N LYS A 62 -6.14 11.84 11.76
CA LYS A 62 -7.29 10.94 11.58
C LYS A 62 -7.85 10.97 10.15
N ARG A 63 -7.91 12.15 9.51
CA ARG A 63 -8.47 12.30 8.15
C ARG A 63 -7.56 11.66 7.12
N VAL A 64 -6.25 11.88 7.23
CA VAL A 64 -5.26 11.27 6.35
C VAL A 64 -5.21 9.75 6.53
N MET A 65 -5.30 9.27 7.77
CA MET A 65 -5.33 7.82 8.03
C MET A 65 -6.54 7.15 7.36
N VAL A 66 -7.74 7.72 7.49
CA VAL A 66 -8.95 7.19 6.83
C VAL A 66 -8.83 7.30 5.31
N PHE A 67 -8.34 8.43 4.79
CA PHE A 67 -8.14 8.62 3.35
C PHE A 67 -7.18 7.58 2.77
N SER A 68 -6.01 7.39 3.37
CA SER A 68 -5.03 6.41 2.90
C SER A 68 -5.58 4.98 3.00
N LEU A 69 -6.33 4.64 4.05
CA LEU A 69 -6.96 3.33 4.18
C LEU A 69 -8.00 3.08 3.08
N THR A 70 -8.87 4.07 2.83
CA THR A 70 -9.88 3.99 1.77
C THR A 70 -9.23 3.94 0.38
N ALA A 71 -8.23 4.77 0.12
CA ALA A 71 -7.48 4.77 -1.14
C ALA A 71 -6.75 3.44 -1.37
N MET A 72 -6.21 2.84 -0.31
CA MET A 72 -5.58 1.51 -0.38
C MET A 72 -6.60 0.41 -0.73
N GLY A 73 -7.81 0.48 -0.17
CA GLY A 73 -8.91 -0.42 -0.51
C GLY A 73 -9.35 -0.28 -1.97
N PHE A 74 -9.55 0.96 -2.44
CA PHE A 74 -9.89 1.23 -3.85
C PHE A 74 -8.79 0.79 -4.81
N ALA A 75 -7.51 1.06 -4.48
CA ALA A 75 -6.39 0.64 -5.31
C ALA A 75 -6.28 -0.89 -5.40
N ASN A 76 -6.50 -1.61 -4.29
CA ASN A 76 -6.55 -3.08 -4.29
C ASN A 76 -7.72 -3.60 -5.13
N MET A 77 -8.89 -2.99 -5.00
CA MET A 77 -10.07 -3.41 -5.77
C MET A 77 -9.86 -3.17 -7.27
N ALA A 78 -9.34 -1.99 -7.65
CA ALA A 78 -8.97 -1.68 -9.02
C ALA A 78 -7.91 -2.65 -9.57
N PHE A 79 -6.95 -3.05 -8.72
CA PHE A 79 -5.92 -4.03 -9.09
C PHE A 79 -6.54 -5.40 -9.37
N LEU A 80 -7.42 -5.89 -8.49
CA LEU A 80 -8.13 -7.16 -8.69
C LEU A 80 -9.01 -7.16 -9.94
N PHE A 81 -9.72 -6.05 -10.23
CA PHE A 81 -10.51 -5.92 -11.45
C PHE A 81 -9.63 -5.90 -12.71
N ALA A 82 -8.54 -5.13 -12.71
CA ALA A 82 -7.58 -5.09 -13.82
C ALA A 82 -6.97 -6.47 -14.08
N LEU A 83 -6.63 -7.18 -13.01
CA LEU A 83 -6.10 -8.53 -13.05
C LEU A 83 -7.11 -9.55 -13.58
N SER A 84 -8.35 -9.48 -13.11
CA SER A 84 -9.45 -10.33 -13.60
C SER A 84 -9.71 -10.10 -15.09
N ALA A 85 -9.65 -8.85 -15.56
CA ALA A 85 -9.78 -8.53 -16.98
C ALA A 85 -8.59 -9.04 -17.81
N ALA A 86 -7.37 -9.00 -17.26
CA ALA A 86 -6.20 -9.56 -17.91
C ALA A 86 -6.28 -11.09 -18.04
N LEU A 87 -6.69 -11.78 -16.98
CA LEU A 87 -6.90 -13.24 -16.97
C LEU A 87 -8.05 -13.68 -17.89
N ALA A 88 -9.10 -12.87 -18.01
CA ALA A 88 -10.20 -13.13 -18.94
C ALA A 88 -9.82 -12.91 -20.42
N GLY A 89 -8.58 -12.49 -20.71
CA GLY A 89 -8.12 -12.18 -22.06
C GLY A 89 -8.72 -10.92 -22.66
N LEU A 90 -9.45 -10.11 -21.87
CA LEU A 90 -10.01 -8.82 -22.30
C LEU A 90 -8.92 -7.77 -22.50
N VAL A 91 -7.82 -7.88 -21.74
CA VAL A 91 -6.66 -6.99 -21.83
C VAL A 91 -5.41 -7.85 -21.88
N THR A 92 -4.67 -7.81 -22.99
CA THR A 92 -3.50 -8.68 -23.20
C THR A 92 -2.24 -7.88 -23.52
N GLY A 93 -1.08 -8.47 -23.22
CA GLY A 93 0.24 -7.90 -23.52
C GLY A 93 0.49 -6.53 -22.86
N LEU A 94 0.95 -5.56 -23.67
CA LEU A 94 1.38 -4.24 -23.19
C LEU A 94 0.26 -3.42 -22.53
N MET A 95 -1.01 -3.60 -22.92
CA MET A 95 -2.11 -2.87 -22.26
C MET A 95 -2.36 -3.39 -20.84
N ALA A 96 -2.22 -4.69 -20.60
CA ALA A 96 -2.34 -5.27 -19.27
C ALA A 96 -1.18 -4.76 -18.39
N PHE A 97 0.03 -4.70 -18.95
CA PHE A 97 1.19 -4.09 -18.29
C PHE A 97 0.91 -2.66 -17.82
N LEU A 98 0.48 -1.78 -18.73
CA LEU A 98 0.27 -0.37 -18.45
C LEU A 98 -0.86 -0.15 -17.43
N LEU A 99 -1.93 -0.92 -17.53
CA LEU A 99 -3.05 -0.85 -16.58
C LEU A 99 -2.61 -1.24 -15.17
N LEU A 100 -1.91 -2.37 -15.03
CA LEU A 100 -1.39 -2.83 -13.74
C LEU A 100 -0.32 -1.87 -13.19
N ALA A 101 0.57 -1.36 -14.04
CA ALA A 101 1.57 -0.35 -13.67
C ALA A 101 0.90 0.93 -13.14
N PHE A 102 -0.15 1.40 -13.82
CA PHE A 102 -0.86 2.60 -13.47
C PHE A 102 -1.55 2.47 -12.11
N VAL A 103 -2.29 1.38 -11.89
CA VAL A 103 -2.94 1.11 -10.60
C VAL A 103 -1.89 0.99 -9.48
N ARG A 104 -0.74 0.36 -9.75
CA ARG A 104 0.32 0.17 -8.75
C ARG A 104 1.05 1.48 -8.41
N THR A 105 1.20 2.37 -9.38
CA THR A 105 1.75 3.72 -9.20
C THR A 105 0.79 4.57 -8.36
N LEU A 106 -0.51 4.48 -8.62
CA LEU A 106 -1.55 5.12 -7.79
C LEU A 106 -1.50 4.62 -6.35
N PHE A 107 -1.33 3.31 -6.14
CA PHE A 107 -1.11 2.76 -4.80
C PHE A 107 0.14 3.37 -4.14
N GLY A 108 1.27 3.43 -4.87
CA GLY A 108 2.52 4.02 -4.37
C GLY A 108 2.39 5.50 -3.99
N PHE A 109 1.48 6.23 -4.63
CA PHE A 109 1.21 7.64 -4.34
C PHE A 109 0.22 7.85 -3.18
N LEU A 110 -0.84 7.04 -3.08
CA LEU A 110 -1.97 7.28 -2.16
C LEU A 110 -1.89 6.52 -0.83
N ALA A 111 -1.26 5.33 -0.83
CA ALA A 111 -1.15 4.48 0.36
C ALA A 111 -0.10 4.90 1.41
N PRO A 112 1.00 5.63 1.12
CA PRO A 112 2.11 5.76 2.07
C PRO A 112 1.78 6.63 3.31
N GLY A 113 0.66 7.36 3.32
CA GLY A 113 0.24 8.16 4.47
C GLY A 113 -0.26 7.36 5.67
N LEU A 114 -0.58 6.08 5.50
CA LEU A 114 -1.19 5.27 6.57
C LEU A 114 -0.18 4.94 7.70
N GLN A 115 1.04 4.54 7.34
CA GLN A 115 2.08 4.16 8.29
C GLN A 115 2.57 5.33 9.17
N PRO A 116 2.96 6.50 8.62
CA PRO A 116 3.37 7.65 9.44
C PRO A 116 2.20 8.20 10.27
N ALA A 117 0.97 8.21 9.74
CA ALA A 117 -0.19 8.64 10.51
C ALA A 117 -0.51 7.69 11.68
N ALA A 118 -0.37 6.37 11.48
CA ALA A 118 -0.55 5.37 12.54
C ALA A 118 0.51 5.49 13.64
N MET A 119 1.78 5.64 13.26
CA MET A 119 2.87 5.84 14.22
C MET A 119 2.69 7.12 15.02
N ALA A 120 2.36 8.23 14.34
CA ALA A 120 2.12 9.51 14.98
C ALA A 120 0.92 9.47 15.94
N ALA A 121 -0.18 8.82 15.54
CA ALA A 121 -1.36 8.64 16.39
C ALA A 121 -1.06 7.77 17.63
N MET A 122 -0.20 6.75 17.50
CA MET A 122 0.22 5.95 18.65
C MET A 122 1.17 6.69 19.57
N THR A 123 2.06 7.54 19.05
CA THR A 123 2.92 8.38 19.88
C THR A 123 2.16 9.46 20.63
N ASP A 124 1.04 9.95 20.08
CA ASP A 124 0.15 10.90 20.77
C ASP A 124 -0.68 10.23 21.87
N ALA A 125 -1.05 8.96 21.67
CA ALA A 125 -1.87 8.20 22.61
C ALA A 125 -1.06 7.53 23.74
N THR A 126 0.28 7.55 23.68
CA THR A 126 1.16 6.87 24.64
C THR A 126 2.12 7.83 25.33
N THR A 127 2.47 7.52 26.57
CA THR A 127 3.46 8.27 27.36
C THR A 127 4.88 7.76 27.08
N PRO A 128 5.96 8.50 27.41
CA PRO A 128 7.33 8.05 27.18
C PRO A 128 7.64 6.65 27.72
N ALA A 129 7.03 6.27 28.86
CA ALA A 129 7.18 4.94 29.46
C ALA A 129 6.39 3.83 28.73
N THR A 130 5.27 4.15 28.08
CA THR A 130 4.38 3.17 27.41
C THR A 130 4.53 3.16 25.88
N ARG A 131 5.26 4.15 25.32
CA ARG A 131 5.46 4.35 23.88
C ARG A 131 6.14 3.17 23.19
N ALA A 132 7.17 2.59 23.82
CA ALA A 132 7.87 1.44 23.26
C ALA A 132 6.92 0.25 23.07
N GLY A 133 6.06 -0.03 24.05
CA GLY A 133 5.03 -1.07 23.95
C GLY A 133 3.97 -0.74 22.89
N GLY A 134 3.54 0.53 22.80
CA GLY A 134 2.58 0.99 21.79
C GLY A 134 3.10 0.84 20.35
N LEU A 135 4.34 1.26 20.09
CA LEU A 135 4.98 1.09 18.78
C LEU A 135 5.26 -0.39 18.48
N GLY A 136 5.61 -1.19 19.49
CA GLY A 136 5.75 -2.65 19.36
C GLY A 136 4.46 -3.33 18.94
N MET A 137 3.32 -2.95 19.52
CA MET A 137 2.00 -3.47 19.11
C MET A 137 1.64 -3.09 17.67
N LEU A 138 2.02 -1.91 17.19
CA LEU A 138 1.85 -1.55 15.77
C LEU A 138 2.68 -2.44 14.84
N GLY A 139 3.94 -2.72 15.22
CA GLY A 139 4.80 -3.64 14.48
C GLY A 139 4.20 -5.04 14.42
N ALA A 140 3.76 -5.58 15.57
CA ALA A 140 3.08 -6.88 15.64
C ALA A 140 1.80 -6.92 14.79
N ALA A 141 1.00 -5.85 14.81
CA ALA A 141 -0.19 -5.72 13.96
C ALA A 141 0.16 -5.73 12.46
N MET A 142 1.25 -5.07 12.07
CA MET A 142 1.72 -5.08 10.68
C MET A 142 2.26 -6.45 10.26
N SER A 143 2.94 -7.17 11.16
CA SER A 143 3.47 -8.51 10.89
C SER A 143 2.41 -9.61 10.90
N LEU A 144 1.28 -9.40 11.60
CA LEU A 144 0.14 -10.34 11.60
C LEU A 144 -0.66 -10.29 10.29
N GLY A 145 -0.60 -9.18 9.56
CA GLY A 145 -1.25 -9.02 8.25
C GLY A 145 -0.31 -9.44 7.14
#